data_AF-A0A9D2FDD8-F1
#
_entry.id   AF-A0A9D2FDD8-F1
#
_cell.length_a   1.000
_cell.length_b   1.000
_cell.length_c   1.000
_cell.angle_alpha   90.00
_cell.angle_beta   90.00
_cell.angle_gamma   90.00
#
_symmetry.space_group_name_H-M   'P 1'
#
loop_
_entity.id
_entity.type
_entity.pdbx_description
1 polymer ?
#
loop_
_entity_poly.entity_id
_entity_poly.type
_entity_poly.pdbx_seq_one_letter_code
_entity_poly.pdbx_strand_id
1 'polypeptide(L)'
;MAMLLVLGIGLLIGLRWFPASGLRWNTRIQLICAMLLVFCMGTALGSRPNLWQELQALGPKSLLFAVIPTLFSVLLVYGLTRKFPNGKR
;
A
#
# COMPACT_ATOMS: atom_id res chain seq x y z
N MET A 1 -5.17 -4.23 18.06
CA MET A 1 -5.57 -3.09 18.92
C MET A 1 -4.58 -1.93 18.80
N ALA A 2 -3.30 -2.10 19.12
CA ALA A 2 -2.30 -1.01 19.10
C ALA A 2 -2.16 -0.31 17.74
N MET A 3 -2.18 -1.06 16.62
CA MET A 3 -2.02 -0.51 15.27
C MET A 3 -3.17 0.45 14.89
N LEU A 4 -4.40 0.11 15.27
CA LEU A 4 -5.57 0.95 15.03
C LEU A 4 -5.51 2.24 15.84
N LEU A 5 -5.03 2.16 17.10
CA LEU A 5 -4.85 3.34 17.95
C LEU A 5 -3.78 4.28 17.38
N VAL A 6 -2.63 3.74 16.96
CA VAL A 6 -1.56 4.53 16.35
C VAL A 6 -2.03 5.20 15.05
N LEU A 7 -2.81 4.50 14.22
CA LEU A 7 -3.37 5.05 12.98
C LEU A 7 -4.39 6.15 13.27
N GLY A 8 -5.26 5.96 14.27
CA GLY A 8 -6.23 6.98 14.69
C GLY A 8 -5.55 8.24 15.25
N ILE A 9 -4.53 8.08 16.09
CA ILE A 9 -3.76 9.20 16.66
C ILE A 9 -2.98 9.92 15.55
N GLY A 10 -2.35 9.19 14.63
CA GLY A 10 -1.64 9.75 13.48
C GLY A 10 -2.57 10.58 12.58
N LEU A 11 -3.79 10.11 12.34
CA LEU A 11 -4.82 10.83 11.58
C LEU A 11 -5.26 12.13 12.29
N LEU A 12 -5.49 12.07 13.60
CA LEU A 12 -5.89 13.24 14.41
C LEU A 12 -4.81 14.32 14.42
N ILE A 13 -3.55 13.93 14.58
CA ILE A 13 -2.40 14.85 14.56
C ILE A 13 -2.22 15.43 13.15
N GLY A 14 -2.36 14.61 12.11
CA GLY A 14 -2.29 15.03 10.72
C GLY A 14 -3.37 16.03 10.30
N LEU A 15 -4.59 15.91 10.86
CA LEU A 15 -5.69 16.84 10.58
C LEU A 15 -5.58 18.16 11.37
N ARG A 16 -5.06 18.10 12.60
CA ARG A 16 -5.05 19.26 13.52
C ARG A 16 -3.89 20.22 13.27
N TRP A 17 -2.77 19.74 12.74
CA TRP A 17 -1.48 20.42 12.92
C TRP A 17 -0.64 20.58 11.65
N PHE A 18 -1.25 20.63 10.45
CA PHE A 18 -0.51 20.58 9.20
C PHE A 18 -0.39 21.94 8.47
N PRO A 19 0.54 22.82 8.88
CA PRO A 19 0.94 23.97 8.06
C PRO A 19 1.82 23.51 6.90
N ALA A 20 1.64 24.11 5.72
CA ALA A 20 2.32 23.75 4.46
C ALA A 20 3.87 23.76 4.53
N SER A 21 4.46 24.40 5.54
CA SER A 21 5.92 24.46 5.74
C SER A 21 6.52 23.15 6.30
N GLY A 22 5.79 22.45 7.19
CA GLY A 22 6.25 21.19 7.79
C GLY A 22 6.11 19.97 6.86
N LEU A 23 5.21 20.05 5.87
CA LEU A 23 4.95 18.99 4.90
C LEU A 23 6.21 18.62 4.09
N ARG A 24 7.02 19.60 3.69
CA ARG A 24 8.23 19.35 2.88
C ARG A 24 9.26 18.52 3.64
N TRP A 25 9.43 18.80 4.93
CA TRP A 25 10.32 18.03 5.80
C TRP A 25 9.76 16.64 6.07
N ASN A 26 8.47 16.53 6.37
CA ASN A 26 7.83 15.22 6.56
C ASN A 26 7.95 14.35 5.30
N THR A 27 7.75 14.93 4.11
CA THR A 27 7.86 14.22 2.83
C THR A 27 9.29 13.73 2.58
N ARG A 28 10.30 14.55 2.86
CA ARG A 28 11.72 14.15 2.71
C ARG A 28 12.10 13.04 3.68
N ILE A 29 11.71 13.17 4.96
CA ILE A 29 11.96 12.14 5.97
C ILE A 29 11.23 10.86 5.60
N GLN A 30 9.97 10.94 5.17
CA GLN A 30 9.18 9.79 4.74
C GLN A 30 9.80 9.09 3.53
N LEU A 31 10.32 9.83 2.55
CA LEU A 31 11.04 9.24 1.40
C LEU A 31 12.31 8.50 1.84
N ILE A 32 13.12 9.11 2.71
CA ILE A 32 14.34 8.47 3.23
C ILE A 32 13.98 7.21 4.02
N CYS A 33 12.99 7.29 4.91
CA CYS A 33 12.50 6.14 5.66
C CYS A 33 11.93 5.05 4.73
N ALA A 34 11.16 5.42 3.70
CA ALA A 34 10.63 4.47 2.74
C ALA A 34 11.74 3.76 1.96
N MET A 35 12.78 4.48 1.52
CA MET A 35 13.96 3.89 0.88
C MET A 35 14.67 2.91 1.81
N LEU A 36 14.91 3.30 3.06
CA LEU A 36 15.51 2.42 4.07
C LEU A 36 14.65 1.18 4.31
N LEU A 37 13.33 1.33 4.37
CA LEU A 37 12.41 0.21 4.60
C LEU A 37 12.41 -0.78 3.43
N VAL A 38 12.35 -0.27 2.19
CA VAL A 38 12.43 -1.09 0.97
C VAL A 38 13.78 -1.81 0.92
N PHE A 39 14.87 -1.12 1.29
CA PHE A 39 16.18 -1.74 1.39
C PHE A 39 16.20 -2.87 2.42
N CYS A 40 15.68 -2.65 3.63
CA CYS A 40 15.58 -3.68 4.67
C CYS A 40 14.71 -4.88 4.24
N MET A 41 13.58 -4.64 3.59
CA MET A 41 12.76 -5.73 3.04
C MET A 41 13.49 -6.49 1.93
N GLY A 42 14.22 -5.78 1.07
CA GLY A 42 15.03 -6.35 0.00
C GLY A 42 16.19 -7.21 0.51
N THR A 43 16.90 -6.76 1.54
CA THR A 43 17.98 -7.55 2.18
C THR A 43 17.42 -8.76 2.94
N ALA A 44 16.29 -8.61 3.62
CA ALA A 44 15.60 -9.71 4.29
C ALA A 44 15.13 -10.80 3.30
N LEU A 45 14.71 -10.40 2.11
CA LEU A 45 14.49 -11.32 0.99
C LEU A 45 15.84 -11.94 0.59
N GLY A 46 16.82 -11.15 0.15
CA GLY A 46 18.13 -11.62 -0.34
C GLY A 46 18.88 -12.59 0.58
N SER A 47 18.69 -12.48 1.90
CA SER A 47 19.32 -13.35 2.90
C SER A 47 18.71 -14.77 2.98
N ARG A 48 17.61 -15.07 2.28
CA ARG A 48 17.02 -16.42 2.30
C ARG A 48 17.71 -17.32 1.24
N PRO A 49 18.34 -18.44 1.62
CA PRO A 49 19.01 -19.31 0.65
C PRO A 49 18.02 -19.99 -0.33
N ASN A 50 16.76 -20.14 0.08
CA ASN A 50 15.70 -20.77 -0.71
C ASN A 50 14.81 -19.78 -1.47
N LEU A 51 15.20 -18.49 -1.61
CA LEU A 51 14.35 -17.49 -2.29
C LEU A 51 13.86 -17.95 -3.65
N TRP A 52 14.75 -18.52 -4.46
CA TRP A 52 14.41 -18.88 -5.82
C TRP A 52 13.36 -20.00 -5.86
N GLN A 53 13.46 -20.97 -4.96
CA GLN A 53 12.50 -22.07 -4.82
C GLN A 53 11.18 -21.58 -4.21
N GLU A 54 11.23 -20.71 -3.20
CA GLU A 54 10.04 -20.08 -2.63
C GLU A 54 9.33 -19.18 -3.66
N LEU A 55 10.05 -18.37 -4.44
CA LEU A 55 9.49 -17.57 -5.53
C LEU A 55 8.87 -18.45 -6.62
N GLN A 56 9.49 -19.56 -7.00
CA GLN A 56 8.92 -20.47 -8.00
C GLN A 56 7.65 -21.17 -7.48
N ALA A 57 7.60 -21.54 -6.21
CA ALA A 57 6.45 -22.24 -5.62
C ALA A 57 5.30 -21.28 -5.22
N LEU A 58 5.63 -20.08 -4.72
CA LEU A 58 4.68 -19.08 -4.23
C LEU A 58 4.32 -18.04 -5.28
N GLY A 59 5.25 -17.69 -6.18
CA GLY A 59 5.04 -16.70 -7.25
C GLY A 59 3.79 -16.95 -8.11
N PRO A 60 3.58 -18.14 -8.69
CA PRO A 60 2.40 -18.40 -9.51
C PRO A 60 1.10 -18.35 -8.68
N LYS A 61 1.11 -18.81 -7.43
CA LYS A 61 -0.06 -18.72 -6.55
C LYS A 61 -0.37 -17.27 -6.18
N SER A 62 0.64 -16.50 -5.78
CA SER A 62 0.51 -15.08 -5.41
C SER A 62 0.08 -14.22 -6.59
N LEU A 63 0.54 -14.51 -7.81
CA LEU A 63 0.08 -13.84 -9.03
C LEU A 63 -1.39 -14.11 -9.30
N LEU A 64 -1.86 -15.36 -9.17
CA LEU A 64 -3.28 -15.68 -9.31
C LEU A 64 -4.13 -14.96 -8.24
N PHE A 65 -3.68 -14.98 -6.98
CA PHE A 65 -4.34 -14.25 -5.90
C PHE A 65 -4.27 -12.72 -6.04
N ALA A 66 -3.36 -12.16 -6.85
CA ALA A 66 -3.34 -10.73 -7.15
C ALA A 66 -4.27 -10.40 -8.33
N VAL A 67 -4.17 -11.16 -9.43
CA VAL A 67 -4.87 -10.89 -10.69
C VAL A 67 -6.37 -11.09 -10.54
N ILE A 68 -6.81 -12.18 -9.90
CA ILE A 68 -8.24 -12.50 -9.73
C ILE A 68 -9.00 -11.38 -9.00
N PRO A 69 -8.60 -10.97 -7.78
CA PRO A 69 -9.30 -9.88 -7.09
C PRO A 69 -9.08 -8.52 -7.75
N THR A 70 -7.97 -8.29 -8.45
CA THR A 70 -7.78 -7.04 -9.21
C THR A 70 -8.79 -6.94 -10.36
N LEU A 71 -8.92 -8.00 -11.17
CA LEU A 71 -9.92 -8.07 -12.23
C LEU A 71 -11.34 -7.98 -11.67
N PHE A 72 -11.63 -8.68 -10.58
CA PHE A 72 -12.92 -8.62 -9.92
C PHE A 72 -13.25 -7.20 -9.40
N SER A 73 -12.27 -6.52 -8.79
CA SER A 73 -12.40 -5.14 -8.32
C SER A 73 -12.68 -4.18 -9.48
N VAL A 74 -11.94 -4.30 -10.59
CA VAL A 74 -12.16 -3.48 -11.80
C VAL A 74 -13.53 -3.75 -12.41
N LEU A 75 -13.94 -5.01 -12.52
CA LEU A 75 -15.26 -5.39 -13.05
C LEU A 75 -16.39 -4.86 -12.16
N LEU A 76 -16.24 -4.94 -10.83
CA LEU A 76 -17.18 -4.36 -9.88
C LEU A 76 -17.28 -2.84 -10.05
N VAL A 77 -16.15 -2.13 -10.09
CA VAL A 77 -16.13 -0.67 -10.28
C VAL A 77 -16.77 -0.30 -11.62
N TYR A 78 -16.50 -1.04 -12.69
CA TYR A 78 -17.12 -0.79 -13.99
C TYR A 78 -18.63 -1.07 -13.97
N GLY A 79 -19.06 -2.16 -13.34
CA GLY A 79 -20.49 -2.47 -13.13
C GLY A 79 -21.21 -1.41 -12.28
N LEU A 80 -20.56 -0.92 -11.22
CA LEU A 80 -21.04 0.16 -10.36
C LEU A 80 -21.09 1.49 -11.12
N THR A 81 -20.06 1.84 -11.89
CA THR A 81 -20.00 3.05 -12.72
C THR A 81 -21.07 3.05 -13.80
N ARG A 82 -21.41 1.87 -14.35
CA ARG A 82 -22.44 1.72 -15.36
C ARG A 82 -23.87 1.66 -14.77
N LYS A 83 -24.03 1.19 -13.54
CA LYS A 83 -25.31 1.22 -12.78
C LYS A 83 -25.58 2.56 -12.11
N PHE A 84 -24.53 3.29 -11.73
CA PHE A 84 -24.56 4.69 -11.31
C PHE A 84 -23.88 5.53 -12.39
N PRO A 85 -24.51 5.74 -13.56
CA PRO A 85 -24.14 6.87 -14.37
C PRO A 85 -24.45 8.10 -13.52
N ASN A 86 -23.42 8.67 -12.90
CA ASN A 86 -23.42 10.06 -12.49
C ASN A 86 -23.74 10.83 -13.78
N GLY A 87 -24.98 11.22 -14.09
CA GLY A 87 -25.94 11.77 -13.16
C GLY A 87 -25.39 13.14 -12.77
N LYS A 88 -25.52 14.10 -13.69
CA LYS A 88 -25.12 15.50 -13.54
C LYS A 88 -25.33 16.02 -12.11
N ARG A 89 -24.27 16.50 -11.47
CA ARG A 89 -24.18 17.82 -10.80
C ARG A 89 -22.78 18.02 -10.22
#